data_AF-A0A1B7JXD6-F1
#
_entry.id   AF-A0A1B7JXD6-F1
#
_cell.length_a   1.000
_cell.length_b   1.000
_cell.length_c   1.000
_cell.angle_alpha   90.00
_cell.angle_beta   90.00
_cell.angle_gamma   90.00
#
_symmetry.space_group_name_H-M   'P 1'
#
loop_
_entity.id
_entity.type
_entity.pdbx_description
1 polymer ?
#
loop_
_entity_poly.entity_id
_entity_poly.type
_entity_poly.pdbx_seq_one_letter_code
_entity_poly.pdbx_strand_id
1 'polypeptide(L)'
;MKNSITLPLLISISSLMFASQAMAITSSQMQMRISATCDSYANFARIADSDVIYGACITGAKDSMQRRNSTCEKKIKKFNEQAETLIGMKRAEYIEVAQAYRTGCNIGKRN
;
A
#
# COMPACT_ATOMS: atom_id res chain seq x y z
N MET A 1 39.31 -41.47 44.54
CA MET A 1 38.12 -41.87 43.75
C MET A 1 37.34 -40.62 43.39
N LYS A 2 36.85 -40.60 42.14
CA LYS A 2 36.15 -39.49 41.44
C LYS A 2 34.97 -38.91 42.22
N ASN A 3 34.68 -37.64 41.99
CA ASN A 3 33.41 -37.15 41.41
C ASN A 3 33.46 -35.62 41.35
N SER A 4 33.79 -35.05 40.20
CA SER A 4 32.88 -34.69 39.11
C SER A 4 32.16 -33.36 39.37
N ILE A 5 32.70 -32.35 38.71
CA ILE A 5 32.10 -31.04 38.45
C ILE A 5 30.81 -31.28 37.65
N THR A 6 29.65 -30.86 38.16
CA THR A 6 28.44 -30.71 37.34
C THR A 6 27.62 -29.52 37.83
N LEU A 7 27.81 -28.41 37.12
CA LEU A 7 26.98 -27.22 37.09
C LEU A 7 25.69 -27.54 36.32
N PRO A 8 24.48 -27.40 36.87
CA PRO A 8 23.28 -27.36 36.05
C PRO A 8 22.93 -25.89 35.77
N LEU A 9 23.20 -25.51 34.52
CA LEU A 9 22.37 -24.66 33.66
C LEU A 9 21.09 -24.11 34.34
N LEU A 10 21.15 -22.88 34.85
CA LEU A 10 19.97 -22.02 34.97
C LEU A 10 20.13 -20.89 33.95
N ILE A 11 20.03 -21.25 32.66
CA ILE A 11 19.72 -20.28 31.62
C ILE A 11 18.23 -20.01 31.79
N SER A 12 17.95 -18.97 32.57
CA SER A 12 16.63 -18.36 32.70
C SER A 12 16.06 -18.12 31.31
N ILE A 13 14.93 -18.79 31.07
CA ILE A 13 14.11 -18.74 29.86
C ILE A 13 13.39 -17.39 29.84
N SER A 14 14.14 -16.29 29.66
CA SER A 14 13.58 -14.94 29.55
C SER A 14 13.38 -14.50 28.08
N SER A 15 13.60 -15.40 27.11
CA SER A 15 13.67 -15.06 25.68
C SER A 15 12.36 -15.30 24.90
N LEU A 16 11.18 -15.12 25.51
CA LEU A 16 9.89 -15.38 24.83
C LEU A 16 8.88 -14.24 25.01
N MET A 17 9.34 -12.98 24.95
CA MET A 17 8.48 -11.80 24.85
C MET A 17 8.93 -10.85 23.73
N PHE A 18 9.34 -11.39 22.57
CA PHE A 18 9.18 -10.66 21.31
C PHE A 18 7.83 -11.06 20.70
N ALA A 19 6.75 -10.81 21.45
CA ALA A 19 5.44 -10.74 20.86
C ALA A 19 5.54 -9.65 19.78
N SER A 20 5.40 -10.06 18.52
CA SER A 20 5.29 -9.19 17.36
C SER A 20 4.10 -8.26 17.57
N GLN A 21 4.36 -7.12 18.20
CA GLN A 21 3.46 -5.99 18.22
C GLN A 21 3.45 -5.48 16.78
N ALA A 22 2.53 -6.01 15.98
CA ALA A 22 2.06 -5.32 14.79
C ALA A 22 1.46 -4.00 15.29
N MET A 23 2.31 -2.99 15.46
CA MET A 23 1.89 -1.67 15.88
C MET A 23 0.91 -1.18 14.83
N ALA A 24 -0.34 -0.95 15.23
CA ALA A 24 -1.33 -0.35 14.37
C ALA A 24 -0.74 0.97 13.83
N ILE A 25 -0.56 1.04 12.50
CA ILE A 25 0.02 2.21 11.84
C ILE A 25 -0.86 3.42 12.18
N THR A 26 -0.24 4.49 12.69
CA THR A 26 -0.95 5.73 13.01
C THR A 26 -1.47 6.41 11.75
N SER A 27 -2.49 7.25 11.86
CA SER A 27 -3.06 7.98 10.73
C SER A 27 -2.02 8.85 9.99
N SER A 28 -1.07 9.44 10.71
CA SER A 28 0.02 10.25 10.14
C SER A 28 1.03 9.38 9.36
N GLN A 29 1.42 8.24 9.90
CA GLN A 29 2.29 7.28 9.19
C GLN A 29 1.63 6.75 7.91
N MET A 30 0.32 6.49 7.97
CA MET A 30 -0.45 6.09 6.80
C MET A 30 -0.46 7.20 5.72
N GLN A 31 -0.67 8.46 6.11
CA GLN A 31 -0.64 9.59 5.19
C GLN A 31 0.74 9.77 4.55
N MET A 32 1.83 9.70 5.33
CA MET A 32 3.19 9.77 4.78
C MET A 32 3.46 8.66 3.77
N ARG A 33 3.03 7.43 4.08
CA ARG A 33 3.18 6.29 3.17
C ARG A 33 2.40 6.50 1.86
N ILE A 34 1.18 7.01 1.96
CA ILE A 34 0.34 7.34 0.80
C ILE A 34 1.03 8.41 -0.06
N SER A 35 1.41 9.54 0.53
CA SER A 35 2.07 10.63 -0.20
C SER A 35 3.36 10.16 -0.86
N ALA A 36 4.26 9.49 -0.14
CA ALA A 36 5.50 8.99 -0.71
C ALA A 36 5.28 7.99 -1.86
N THR A 37 4.28 7.11 -1.74
CA THR A 37 3.95 6.16 -2.80
C THR A 37 3.37 6.87 -4.02
N CYS A 38 2.46 7.82 -3.82
CA CYS A 38 1.83 8.56 -4.90
C CYS A 38 2.81 9.52 -5.60
N ASP A 39 3.70 10.18 -4.85
CA ASP A 39 4.78 11.01 -5.41
C ASP A 39 5.73 10.16 -6.24
N SER A 40 6.15 9.00 -5.73
CA SER A 40 6.98 8.05 -6.48
C SER A 40 6.30 7.63 -7.77
N TYR A 41 5.02 7.25 -7.71
CA TYR A 41 4.27 6.83 -8.89
C TYR A 41 4.09 7.97 -9.92
N ALA A 42 3.84 9.20 -9.46
CA ALA A 42 3.76 10.39 -10.30
C ALA A 42 5.09 10.73 -10.98
N ASN A 43 6.21 10.62 -10.27
CA ASN A 43 7.54 10.83 -10.84
C ASN A 43 7.92 9.79 -11.90
N PHE A 44 7.33 8.60 -11.86
CA PHE A 44 7.53 7.56 -12.87
C PHE A 44 6.51 7.59 -14.01
N ALA A 45 5.53 8.50 -13.98
CA ALA A 45 4.55 8.66 -15.04
C ALA A 45 5.24 9.02 -16.37
N ARG A 46 4.73 8.47 -17.47
CA ARG A 46 5.33 8.64 -18.80
C ARG A 46 4.38 9.21 -19.83
N ILE A 47 3.07 9.15 -19.58
CA ILE A 47 2.04 9.49 -20.56
C ILE A 47 1.14 10.60 -20.03
N ALA A 48 0.52 10.36 -18.88
CA ALA A 48 -0.32 11.33 -18.20
C ALA A 48 0.53 12.34 -17.41
N ASP A 49 -0.05 13.51 -17.23
CA ASP A 49 0.53 14.56 -16.37
C ASP A 49 0.73 14.06 -14.93
N SER A 50 1.86 14.42 -14.33
CA SER A 50 2.25 13.95 -13.00
C SER A 50 1.27 14.37 -11.91
N ASP A 51 0.65 15.55 -12.01
CA ASP A 51 -0.33 16.02 -11.02
C ASP A 51 -1.64 15.22 -11.13
N VAL A 52 -2.03 14.84 -12.35
CA VAL A 52 -3.18 13.95 -12.58
C VAL A 52 -2.91 12.57 -11.99
N ILE A 53 -1.71 12.04 -12.18
CA ILE A 53 -1.30 10.74 -11.61
C ILE A 53 -1.27 10.77 -10.08
N TYR A 54 -0.66 11.80 -9.50
CA TYR A 54 -0.65 12.00 -8.06
C TYR A 54 -2.08 12.12 -7.51
N GLY A 55 -2.92 12.95 -8.14
CA GLY A 55 -4.31 13.16 -7.74
C GLY A 55 -5.15 11.88 -7.82
N ALA A 56 -4.96 11.07 -8.86
CA ALA A 56 -5.64 9.79 -9.01
C ALA A 56 -5.24 8.81 -7.91
N CYS A 57 -3.95 8.71 -7.59
CA CYS A 57 -3.43 7.87 -6.52
C CYS A 57 -3.96 8.29 -5.14
N ILE A 58 -3.91 9.58 -4.79
CA ILE A 58 -4.47 10.09 -3.52
C ILE A 58 -5.98 9.80 -3.43
N THR A 59 -6.71 9.95 -4.55
CA THR A 59 -8.15 9.66 -4.59
C THR A 59 -8.43 8.19 -4.29
N GLY A 60 -7.68 7.26 -4.91
CA GLY A 60 -7.81 5.83 -4.63
C GLY A 60 -7.52 5.48 -3.17
N ALA A 61 -6.49 6.09 -2.59
CA ALA A 61 -6.14 5.87 -1.18
C ALA A 61 -7.25 6.35 -0.24
N LYS A 62 -7.81 7.54 -0.49
CA LYS A 62 -8.95 8.08 0.27
C LYS A 62 -10.18 7.18 0.16
N ASP A 63 -10.52 6.73 -1.04
CA ASP A 63 -11.67 5.84 -1.28
C ASP A 63 -11.54 4.52 -0.49
N SER A 64 -10.34 3.93 -0.47
CA SER A 64 -10.07 2.72 0.30
C SER A 64 -10.12 2.96 1.82
N MET A 65 -9.50 4.04 2.29
CA MET A 65 -9.45 4.36 3.73
C MET A 65 -10.82 4.65 4.34
N GLN A 66 -11.77 5.14 3.55
CA GLN A 66 -13.15 5.36 3.99
C GLN A 66 -13.94 4.06 4.19
N ARG A 67 -13.27 2.89 4.22
CA ARG A 67 -13.85 1.54 4.32
C ARG A 67 -14.89 1.23 3.25
N ARG A 68 -14.82 1.93 2.12
CA ARG A 68 -15.61 1.65 0.93
C ARG A 68 -14.80 0.77 -0.01
N ASN A 69 -14.37 -0.40 0.43
CA ASN A 69 -13.59 -1.32 -0.41
C ASN A 69 -14.30 -1.64 -1.73
N SER A 70 -15.64 -1.72 -1.70
CA SER A 70 -16.46 -1.87 -2.91
C SER A 70 -16.42 -0.65 -3.87
N THR A 71 -16.05 0.55 -3.40
CA THR A 71 -15.86 1.73 -4.25
C THR A 71 -14.63 1.60 -5.14
N CYS A 72 -13.50 1.14 -4.59
CA CYS A 72 -12.30 0.90 -5.35
C CYS A 72 -12.57 -0.10 -6.48
N GLU A 73 -13.17 -1.26 -6.17
CA GLU A 73 -13.52 -2.27 -7.17
C GLU A 73 -14.47 -1.74 -8.24
N LYS A 74 -15.53 -1.03 -7.86
CA LYS A 74 -16.49 -0.43 -8.80
C LYS A 74 -15.82 0.59 -9.74
N LYS A 75 -15.00 1.48 -9.20
CA LYS A 75 -14.32 2.51 -10.00
C LYS A 75 -13.24 1.89 -10.89
N ILE A 76 -12.50 0.90 -10.40
CA ILE A 76 -11.54 0.13 -11.20
C ILE A 76 -12.23 -0.58 -12.37
N LYS A 77 -13.41 -1.15 -12.15
CA LYS A 77 -14.21 -1.75 -13.22
C LYS A 77 -14.61 -0.72 -14.27
N LYS A 78 -15.13 0.44 -13.84
CA LYS A 78 -15.46 1.55 -14.75
C LYS A 78 -14.25 2.05 -15.54
N PHE A 79 -13.07 2.14 -14.91
CA PHE A 79 -11.83 2.47 -15.62
C PHE A 79 -11.53 1.45 -16.73
N ASN A 80 -11.71 0.15 -16.49
CA ASN A 80 -11.50 -0.86 -17.53
C ASN A 80 -12.50 -0.71 -18.69
N GLU A 81 -13.78 -0.59 -18.36
CA GLU A 81 -14.85 -0.43 -19.36
C GLU A 81 -14.63 0.83 -20.22
N GLN A 82 -14.21 1.94 -19.60
CA GLN A 82 -13.92 3.19 -20.33
C GLN A 82 -12.61 3.12 -21.13
N ALA A 83 -11.60 2.39 -20.65
CA ALA A 83 -10.37 2.19 -21.43
C ALA A 83 -10.65 1.42 -22.73
N GLU A 84 -11.62 0.51 -22.72
CA GLU A 84 -12.00 -0.26 -23.91
C GLU A 84 -12.58 0.60 -25.04
N THR A 85 -13.25 1.71 -24.70
CA THR A 85 -13.83 2.64 -25.68
C THR A 85 -12.82 3.67 -26.21
N LEU A 86 -11.65 3.76 -25.59
CA LEU A 86 -10.57 4.66 -25.99
C LEU A 86 -9.56 3.96 -26.90
N ILE A 87 -8.88 4.75 -27.73
CA ILE A 87 -7.84 4.29 -28.67
C ILE A 87 -6.57 5.14 -28.57
N GLY A 88 -5.45 4.57 -29.03
CA GLY A 88 -4.17 5.26 -29.14
C GLY A 88 -3.66 5.85 -27.81
N MET A 89 -3.04 7.04 -27.90
CA MET A 89 -2.45 7.71 -26.74
C MET A 89 -3.47 8.03 -25.64
N LYS A 90 -4.72 8.37 -26.00
CA LYS A 90 -5.79 8.61 -25.01
C LYS A 90 -6.09 7.37 -24.17
N ARG A 91 -6.08 6.18 -24.79
CA ARG A 91 -6.23 4.92 -24.05
C ARG A 91 -5.06 4.70 -23.11
N ALA A 92 -3.84 4.93 -23.59
CA ALA A 92 -2.63 4.71 -22.80
C ALA A 92 -2.57 5.65 -21.58
N GLU A 93 -2.86 6.93 -21.77
CA GLU A 93 -2.98 7.94 -20.71
C GLU A 93 -4.04 7.50 -19.68
N TYR A 94 -5.23 7.11 -20.14
CA TYR A 94 -6.32 6.68 -19.27
C TYR A 94 -5.99 5.42 -18.47
N ILE A 95 -5.27 4.47 -19.08
CA ILE A 95 -4.77 3.27 -18.39
C ILE A 95 -3.76 3.66 -17.30
N GLU A 96 -2.86 4.60 -17.56
CA GLU A 96 -1.88 5.06 -16.56
C GLU A 96 -2.56 5.72 -15.36
N VAL A 97 -3.54 6.59 -15.61
CA VAL A 97 -4.39 7.19 -14.56
C VAL A 97 -5.15 6.12 -13.76
N ALA A 98 -5.71 5.11 -14.43
CA ALA A 98 -6.40 4.01 -13.77
C ALA A 98 -5.46 3.18 -12.89
N GLN A 99 -4.20 2.97 -13.32
CA GLN A 99 -3.21 2.27 -12.51
C GLN A 99 -2.79 3.09 -11.29
N ALA A 100 -2.62 4.41 -11.43
CA ALA A 100 -2.37 5.30 -10.29
C ALA A 100 -3.48 5.20 -9.24
N TYR A 101 -4.74 5.25 -9.68
CA TYR A 101 -5.90 5.05 -8.80
C TYR A 101 -5.86 3.68 -8.09
N ARG A 102 -5.52 2.59 -8.80
CA ARG A 102 -5.35 1.25 -8.20
C ARG A 102 -4.25 1.22 -7.15
N THR A 103 -3.10 1.82 -7.43
CA THR A 103 -1.99 1.94 -6.47
C THR A 103 -2.46 2.63 -5.20
N GLY A 104 -3.19 3.75 -5.35
CA GLY A 104 -3.89 4.43 -4.28
C GLY A 104 -4.78 3.50 -3.45
N CYS A 105 -5.71 2.81 -4.12
CA CYS A 105 -6.61 1.86 -3.47
C CYS A 105 -5.88 0.75 -2.71
N ASN A 106 -4.75 0.26 -3.22
CA ASN A 106 -3.98 -0.78 -2.56
C ASN A 106 -3.22 -0.26 -1.35
N ILE A 107 -2.60 0.92 -1.45
CA ILE A 107 -1.88 1.51 -0.33
C ILE A 107 -2.82 1.97 0.78
N GLY A 108 -4.05 2.38 0.44
CA GLY A 108 -5.10 2.83 1.35
C GLY A 108 -5.75 1.73 2.21
N LYS A 109 -5.55 0.46 1.85
CA LYS A 109 -6.05 -0.67 2.65
C LYS A 109 -5.32 -0.72 3.98
N ARG A 110 -6.07 -0.68 5.09
CA ARG A 110 -5.52 -1.03 6.40
C ARG A 110 -5.35 -2.55 6.44
N ASN A 111 -4.12 -3.04 6.53
CA ASN A 111 -3.83 -4.40 6.95
C ASN A 111 -4.05 -4.52 8.46
#